data_AF-A0A7V1JD57-F1
#
_entry.id   AF-A0A7V1JD57-F1
#
_cell.length_a   1.000
_cell.length_b   1.000
_cell.length_c   1.000
_cell.angle_alpha   90.00
_cell.angle_beta   90.00
_cell.angle_gamma   90.00
#
_symmetry.space_group_name_H-M   'P 1'
#
loop_
_entity.id
_entity.type
_entity.pdbx_description
1 polymer ?
#
loop_
_entity_poly.entity_id
_entity_poly.type
_entity_poly.pdbx_seq_one_letter_code
_entity_poly.pdbx_strand_id
1 'polypeptide(L)'
;MKTLAKLKRYLSFNRNFFSQLTELKGRGVDSDGFSGVSTGAKRFWIYAESIGEFKSALYIMDTIRSLPKNNGKENKKFFFISFKTSSTLYFARKRISLSEYSKSILYFFHPVMAFKFVSKRYVSAVDPGYFISVQHQISKNLLDMLLDAGVKIFFIDIKAAALKKMGINLIGPLSRTKGLSATIFRTSGVNSLKLDVLPVSLKFNFRAGNRGMTNAIDMPHRGGGGGNMFISFVSIHEKESVFILNLVKKIVSEHSTKNLTGNLKFIFAPRNIKISSALFEEAHKIGLNPTYYKNIQNFSRNDGIKSLIVDEYGVLDDIYLISDIVYVGKSLFKREGGGHNVIEPASLLNKLF
;
A
#
# COMPACT_ATOMS: atom_id res chain seq x y z
N MET A 1 -24.58 20.25 9.83
CA MET A 1 -24.17 19.28 10.89
C MET A 1 -23.29 18.12 10.40
N LYS A 2 -23.65 17.37 9.34
CA LYS A 2 -22.88 16.17 8.89
C LYS A 2 -21.42 16.44 8.46
N THR A 3 -21.13 17.61 7.87
CA THR A 3 -19.79 18.01 7.41
C THR A 3 -18.83 18.35 8.55
N LEU A 4 -19.29 19.10 9.55
CA LEU A 4 -18.52 19.43 10.76
C LEU A 4 -18.21 18.18 11.60
N ALA A 5 -19.15 17.25 11.73
CA ALA A 5 -18.93 15.97 12.41
C ALA A 5 -17.87 15.10 11.67
N LYS A 6 -17.94 15.03 10.34
CA LYS A 6 -16.92 14.36 9.52
C LYS A 6 -15.54 15.01 9.69
N LEU A 7 -15.47 16.34 9.74
CA LEU A 7 -14.22 17.07 9.95
C LEU A 7 -13.64 16.84 11.35
N LYS A 8 -14.46 16.88 12.41
CA LYS A 8 -14.03 16.57 13.79
C LYS A 8 -13.49 15.14 13.90
N ARG A 9 -14.21 14.16 13.34
CA ARG A 9 -13.77 12.74 13.28
C ARG A 9 -12.49 12.58 12.47
N TYR A 10 -12.35 13.34 11.40
CA TYR A 10 -11.14 13.32 10.58
C TYR A 10 -9.93 13.88 11.34
N LEU A 11 -10.10 15.04 12.00
CA LEU A 11 -9.05 15.64 12.83
C LEU A 11 -8.69 14.76 14.04
N SER A 12 -9.64 14.00 14.60
CA SER A 12 -9.34 13.07 15.68
C SER A 12 -8.41 11.93 15.25
N PHE A 13 -8.48 11.46 14.00
CA PHE A 13 -7.54 10.45 13.48
C PHE A 13 -6.09 10.95 13.42
N ASN A 14 -5.89 12.27 13.30
CA ASN A 14 -4.58 12.89 13.21
C ASN A 14 -4.11 13.56 14.51
N ARG A 15 -4.82 13.37 15.64
CA ARG A 15 -4.36 13.86 16.96
C ARG A 15 -2.98 13.31 17.31
N ASN A 16 -2.77 12.00 17.11
CA ASN A 16 -1.50 11.35 17.39
C ASN A 16 -0.38 11.95 16.52
N PHE A 17 -0.65 12.22 15.24
CA PHE A 17 0.32 12.88 14.35
C PHE A 17 0.76 14.26 14.88
N PHE A 18 -0.19 15.12 15.26
CA PHE A 18 0.18 16.43 15.82
C PHE A 18 0.87 16.32 17.18
N SER A 19 0.52 15.33 18.01
CA SER A 19 1.22 15.06 19.28
C SER A 19 2.67 14.67 19.04
N GLN A 20 2.91 13.70 18.16
CA GLN A 20 4.27 13.26 17.79
C GLN A 20 5.07 14.41 17.17
N LEU A 21 4.43 15.26 16.36
CA LEU A 21 5.07 16.44 15.80
C LEU A 21 5.46 17.46 16.87
N THR A 22 4.60 17.70 17.87
CA THR A 22 4.91 18.58 19.01
C THR A 22 6.03 18.00 19.87
N GLU A 23 6.00 16.70 20.14
CA GLU A 23 7.05 16.00 20.87
C GLU A 23 8.39 16.09 20.13
N LEU A 24 8.40 15.89 18.81
CA LEU A 24 9.57 16.07 17.97
C LEU A 24 10.10 17.52 18.01
N LYS A 25 9.22 18.51 18.11
CA LYS A 25 9.60 19.93 18.27
C LYS A 25 10.08 20.27 19.69
N GLY A 26 9.57 19.59 20.71
CA GLY A 26 9.89 19.84 22.12
C GLY A 26 11.18 19.19 22.62
N ARG A 27 11.67 18.11 21.99
CA ARG A 27 12.89 17.36 22.37
C ARG A 27 14.23 18.08 22.09
N GLY A 28 14.29 19.40 22.14
CA GLY A 28 15.51 20.18 21.85
C GLY A 28 16.53 20.23 23.00
N VAL A 29 17.18 19.12 23.41
CA VAL A 29 18.35 19.13 24.32
C VAL A 29 19.39 18.04 23.98
N ASP A 30 20.45 18.47 23.30
CA ASP A 30 21.89 18.10 23.28
C ASP A 30 22.52 16.73 23.63
N SER A 31 21.84 15.63 23.97
CA SER A 31 22.59 14.43 24.44
C SER A 31 22.58 13.14 23.61
N ASP A 32 21.95 13.06 22.43
CA ASP A 32 21.95 11.79 21.64
C ASP A 32 21.90 11.98 20.10
N GLY A 33 22.51 13.03 19.57
CA GLY A 33 22.51 13.27 18.11
C GLY A 33 21.12 13.59 17.52
N PHE A 34 20.14 13.88 18.38
CA PHE A 34 18.83 14.44 18.04
C PHE A 34 18.80 15.95 18.31
N SER A 35 19.66 16.69 17.59
CA SER A 35 19.59 18.15 17.50
C SER A 35 18.31 18.58 16.74
N GLY A 36 17.17 18.59 17.43
CA GLY A 36 15.88 19.03 16.92
C GLY A 36 15.36 18.24 15.71
N VAL A 37 14.14 18.56 15.28
CA VAL A 37 13.81 18.48 13.86
C VAL A 37 14.71 19.52 13.18
N SER A 38 15.99 19.17 12.94
CA SER A 38 17.04 20.14 12.62
C SER A 38 16.58 21.10 11.53
N THR A 39 16.83 22.38 11.72
CA THR A 39 16.67 23.46 10.73
C THR A 39 17.40 23.20 9.41
N GLY A 40 18.18 22.11 9.27
CA GLY A 40 18.81 21.63 8.04
C GLY A 40 18.29 20.29 7.46
N ALA A 41 17.32 19.62 8.08
CA ALA A 41 16.81 18.34 7.57
C ALA A 41 15.91 18.54 6.35
N LYS A 42 16.16 17.79 5.27
CA LYS A 42 15.27 17.80 4.10
C LYS A 42 14.00 17.03 4.42
N ARG A 43 12.87 17.74 4.41
CA ARG A 43 11.54 17.18 4.70
C ARG A 43 10.81 16.82 3.42
N PHE A 44 10.38 15.57 3.33
CA PHE A 44 9.64 15.02 2.20
C PHE A 44 8.24 14.63 2.65
N TRP A 45 7.20 15.18 2.01
CA TRP A 45 5.82 14.76 2.21
C TRP A 45 5.38 13.89 1.03
N ILE A 46 5.18 12.60 1.27
CA ILE A 46 4.68 11.64 0.29
C ILE A 46 3.18 11.39 0.50
N TYR A 47 2.39 11.51 -0.55
CA TYR A 47 0.98 11.14 -0.57
C TYR A 47 0.78 9.80 -1.28
N ALA A 48 0.24 8.83 -0.55
CA ALA A 48 0.01 7.46 -0.98
C ALA A 48 -1.40 7.02 -0.55
N GLU A 49 -2.34 6.98 -1.50
CA GLU A 49 -3.77 6.85 -1.17
C GLU A 49 -4.14 5.50 -0.53
N SER A 50 -3.56 4.40 -1.02
CA SER A 50 -3.84 3.03 -0.57
C SER A 50 -2.56 2.26 -0.18
N ILE A 51 -2.69 0.97 0.14
CA ILE A 51 -1.56 0.11 0.55
C ILE A 51 -0.53 -0.03 -0.58
N GLY A 52 -0.97 -0.17 -1.83
CA GLY A 52 -0.06 -0.32 -2.98
C GLY A 52 0.80 0.93 -3.20
N GLU A 53 0.19 2.12 -3.14
CA GLU A 53 0.95 3.38 -3.21
C GLU A 53 1.81 3.59 -1.96
N PHE A 54 1.40 3.07 -0.80
CA PHE A 54 2.21 3.15 0.42
C PHE A 54 3.49 2.31 0.29
N LYS A 55 3.40 1.10 -0.28
CA LYS A 55 4.58 0.28 -0.63
C LYS A 55 5.49 1.04 -1.60
N SER A 56 4.91 1.68 -2.62
CA SER A 56 5.65 2.52 -3.57
C SER A 56 6.32 3.72 -2.88
N ALA A 57 5.65 4.35 -1.91
CA ALA A 57 6.20 5.45 -1.12
C ALA A 57 7.43 5.03 -0.30
N LEU A 58 7.41 3.82 0.27
CA LEU A 58 8.57 3.25 0.97
C LEU A 58 9.74 3.03 0.00
N TYR A 59 9.48 2.48 -1.19
CA TYR A 59 10.50 2.34 -2.23
C TYR A 59 11.11 3.67 -2.68
N ILE A 60 10.27 4.69 -2.91
CA ILE A 60 10.71 6.05 -3.25
C ILE A 60 11.57 6.62 -2.12
N MET A 61 11.16 6.43 -0.87
CA MET A 61 11.93 6.88 0.29
C MET A 61 13.31 6.20 0.35
N ASP A 62 13.38 4.88 0.19
CA ASP A 62 14.66 4.15 0.19
C ASP A 62 15.58 4.63 -0.95
N THR A 63 15.00 4.86 -2.13
CA THR A 63 15.71 5.44 -3.27
C THR A 63 16.24 6.83 -2.93
N ILE A 64 15.42 7.70 -2.34
CA ILE A 64 15.84 9.05 -1.92
C ILE A 64 16.95 8.96 -0.87
N ARG A 65 16.90 7.97 0.03
CA ARG A 65 17.94 7.76 1.05
C ARG A 65 19.26 7.34 0.44
N SER A 66 19.25 6.44 -0.56
CA SER A 66 20.45 5.96 -1.24
C SER A 66 21.10 6.98 -2.18
N LEU A 67 20.40 8.05 -2.55
CA LEU A 67 21.00 9.12 -3.36
C LEU A 67 22.24 9.72 -2.68
N PRO A 68 23.34 9.93 -3.43
CA PRO A 68 24.62 10.39 -2.91
C PRO A 68 24.50 11.71 -2.14
N LYS A 69 25.38 11.90 -1.15
CA LYS A 69 25.46 13.14 -0.36
C LYS A 69 25.95 14.26 -1.27
N ASN A 70 25.13 15.28 -1.52
CA ASN A 70 25.63 16.51 -2.15
C ASN A 70 26.56 17.23 -1.17
N ASN A 71 27.76 17.57 -1.64
CA ASN A 71 28.75 18.40 -0.93
C ASN A 71 29.29 17.82 0.38
N GLY A 72 29.35 16.49 0.54
CA GLY A 72 29.97 15.83 1.71
C GLY A 72 29.24 15.98 3.04
N LYS A 73 28.25 16.89 3.14
CA LYS A 73 27.41 17.08 4.33
C LYS A 73 26.17 16.18 4.26
N GLU A 74 25.99 15.36 5.29
CA GLU A 74 24.82 14.51 5.45
C GLU A 74 23.63 15.35 5.93
N ASN A 75 22.85 15.89 5.00
CA ASN A 75 21.56 16.48 5.37
C ASN A 75 20.61 15.34 5.75
N LYS A 76 20.25 15.26 7.04
CA LYS A 76 19.24 14.32 7.55
C LYS A 76 17.96 14.43 6.72
N LYS A 77 17.40 13.29 6.32
CA LYS A 77 16.18 13.21 5.50
C LYS A 77 15.03 12.75 6.40
N PHE A 78 13.93 13.50 6.45
CA PHE A 78 12.75 13.17 7.25
C PHE A 78 11.52 13.03 6.36
N PHE A 79 10.71 12.01 6.61
CA PHE A 79 9.61 11.63 5.73
C PHE A 79 8.26 11.70 6.43
N PHE A 80 7.29 12.26 5.72
CA PHE A 80 5.90 12.36 6.13
C PHE A 80 5.06 11.61 5.11
N ILE A 81 4.35 10.55 5.50
CA ILE A 81 3.53 9.75 4.58
C ILE A 81 2.05 9.89 4.93
N SER A 82 1.24 10.33 3.97
CA SER A 82 -0.19 10.52 4.17
C SER A 82 -1.04 9.60 3.30
N PHE A 83 -2.16 9.09 3.83
CA PHE A 83 -3.04 8.11 3.17
C PHE A 83 -4.52 8.30 3.53
N LYS A 84 -5.47 7.61 2.86
CA LYS A 84 -6.92 7.80 3.13
C LYS A 84 -7.61 6.67 3.88
N THR A 85 -7.01 5.47 3.95
CA THR A 85 -7.72 4.28 4.41
C THR A 85 -7.17 3.74 5.74
N SER A 86 -8.07 3.18 6.56
CA SER A 86 -7.68 2.51 7.81
C SER A 86 -6.86 1.25 7.57
N SER A 87 -7.04 0.56 6.44
CA SER A 87 -6.23 -0.59 6.06
C SER A 87 -4.77 -0.19 5.83
N THR A 88 -4.52 1.00 5.23
CA THR A 88 -3.16 1.54 5.11
C THR A 88 -2.59 1.92 6.47
N LEU A 89 -3.38 2.49 7.39
CA LEU A 89 -2.91 2.75 8.76
C LEU A 89 -2.45 1.47 9.46
N TYR A 90 -3.23 0.40 9.37
CA TYR A 90 -2.89 -0.89 9.96
C TYR A 90 -1.58 -1.43 9.36
N PHE A 91 -1.46 -1.42 8.03
CA PHE A 91 -0.24 -1.80 7.32
C PHE A 91 0.97 -0.96 7.75
N ALA A 92 0.82 0.36 7.81
CA ALA A 92 1.87 1.29 8.21
C ALA A 92 2.36 1.01 9.64
N ARG A 93 1.44 0.77 10.59
CA ARG A 93 1.79 0.41 11.97
C ARG A 93 2.61 -0.88 12.03
N LYS A 94 2.16 -1.94 11.36
CA LYS A 94 2.87 -3.22 11.34
C LYS A 94 4.24 -3.07 10.68
N ARG A 95 4.34 -2.37 9.56
CA ARG A 95 5.58 -2.29 8.77
C ARG A 95 6.61 -1.31 9.35
N ILE A 96 6.18 -0.14 9.79
CA ILE A 96 7.08 0.92 10.26
C ILE A 96 7.54 0.67 11.70
N SER A 97 6.68 0.17 12.58
CA SER A 97 7.07 -0.12 13.96
C SER A 97 8.14 -1.23 14.07
N LEU A 98 8.20 -2.13 13.07
CA LEU A 98 9.15 -3.24 13.01
C LEU A 98 10.46 -2.90 12.26
N SER A 99 10.74 -1.62 12.03
CA SER A 99 11.85 -1.20 11.17
C SER A 99 12.66 -0.07 11.78
N GLU A 100 13.91 0.07 11.33
CA GLU A 100 14.76 1.23 11.62
C GLU A 100 14.13 2.56 11.15
N TYR A 101 13.09 2.50 10.32
CA TYR A 101 12.36 3.66 9.83
C TYR A 101 11.62 4.46 10.93
N SER A 102 11.32 3.85 12.08
CA SER A 102 10.48 4.46 13.13
C SER A 102 10.96 5.84 13.61
N LYS A 103 12.27 6.12 13.53
CA LYS A 103 12.88 7.40 13.94
C LYS A 103 12.84 8.50 12.88
N SER A 104 12.47 8.19 11.64
CA SER A 104 12.62 9.10 10.48
C SER A 104 11.36 9.24 9.62
N ILE A 105 10.26 8.59 10.04
CA ILE A 105 8.97 8.65 9.36
C ILE A 105 7.87 9.02 10.34
N LEU A 106 7.05 10.00 9.95
CA LEU A 106 5.70 10.16 10.50
C LEU A 106 4.67 9.81 9.45
N TYR A 107 3.56 9.22 9.86
CA TYR A 107 2.44 8.94 8.96
C TYR A 107 1.10 9.34 9.56
N PHE A 108 0.18 9.74 8.70
CA PHE A 108 -1.10 10.33 9.11
C PHE A 108 -2.15 10.18 8.01
N PHE A 109 -3.43 10.43 8.34
CA PHE A 109 -4.44 10.49 7.30
C PHE A 109 -4.24 11.75 6.45
N HIS A 110 -4.45 11.63 5.13
CA HIS A 110 -4.34 12.73 4.19
C HIS A 110 -5.49 13.73 4.33
N PRO A 111 -5.20 15.02 4.59
CA PRO A 111 -6.20 16.00 5.04
C PRO A 111 -7.43 16.06 4.14
N VAL A 112 -8.61 16.26 4.74
CA VAL A 112 -9.83 16.55 3.98
C VAL A 112 -9.70 17.97 3.42
N MET A 113 -9.19 18.06 2.19
CA MET A 113 -8.81 19.32 1.53
C MET A 113 -9.99 20.18 1.05
N ALA A 114 -11.20 19.98 1.59
CA ALA A 114 -12.37 20.81 1.30
C ALA A 114 -12.26 22.22 1.92
N PHE A 115 -11.37 22.41 2.90
CA PHE A 115 -11.23 23.66 3.64
C PHE A 115 -9.79 24.18 3.62
N LYS A 116 -9.58 25.41 3.11
CA LYS A 116 -8.24 26.02 2.99
C LYS A 116 -7.47 26.09 4.31
N PHE A 117 -8.14 26.37 5.43
CA PHE A 117 -7.50 26.44 6.75
C PHE A 117 -6.93 25.08 7.19
N VAL A 118 -7.56 23.97 6.79
CA VAL A 118 -7.06 22.62 7.09
C VAL A 118 -5.77 22.40 6.31
N SER A 119 -5.79 22.63 5.00
CA SER A 119 -4.59 22.55 4.16
C SER A 119 -3.45 23.39 4.73
N LYS A 120 -3.73 24.63 5.17
CA LYS A 120 -2.73 25.54 5.78
C LYS A 120 -2.10 24.91 7.00
N ARG A 121 -2.93 24.41 7.92
CA ARG A 121 -2.47 23.77 9.15
C ARG A 121 -1.51 22.62 8.87
N TYR A 122 -1.81 21.75 7.89
CA TYR A 122 -0.92 20.62 7.60
C TYR A 122 0.34 21.03 6.84
N VAL A 123 0.23 21.91 5.84
CA VAL A 123 1.41 22.42 5.10
C VAL A 123 2.36 23.12 6.07
N SER A 124 1.86 24.00 6.94
CA SER A 124 2.68 24.70 7.95
C SER A 124 3.22 23.78 9.05
N ALA A 125 2.50 22.70 9.39
CA ALA A 125 2.95 21.76 10.40
C ALA A 125 4.07 20.85 9.87
N VAL A 126 3.89 20.32 8.66
CA VAL A 126 4.87 19.46 7.98
C VAL A 126 6.08 20.27 7.52
N ASP A 127 5.84 21.49 7.03
CA ASP A 127 6.83 22.41 6.47
C ASP A 127 7.78 21.69 5.47
N PRO A 128 7.22 21.11 4.39
CA PRO A 128 7.97 20.26 3.48
C PRO A 128 8.84 21.09 2.52
N GLY A 129 10.06 20.61 2.22
CA GLY A 129 10.81 21.12 1.07
C GLY A 129 10.36 20.44 -0.25
N TYR A 130 9.82 19.24 -0.13
CA TYR A 130 9.41 18.39 -1.25
C TYR A 130 8.05 17.75 -0.96
N PHE A 131 7.16 17.75 -1.94
CA PHE A 131 5.90 17.00 -1.92
C PHE A 131 5.89 15.99 -3.07
N ILE A 132 5.53 14.75 -2.80
CA ILE A 132 5.54 13.65 -3.78
C ILE A 132 4.17 12.97 -3.75
N SER A 133 3.41 13.07 -4.84
CA SER A 133 2.15 12.34 -5.02
C SER A 133 2.35 11.08 -5.83
N VAL A 134 1.97 9.93 -5.28
CA VAL A 134 2.10 8.64 -5.96
C VAL A 134 0.79 8.30 -6.66
N GLN A 135 0.81 8.30 -8.00
CA GLN A 135 -0.28 7.94 -8.92
C GLN A 135 -1.56 8.79 -8.85
N HIS A 136 -1.69 9.66 -7.85
CA HIS A 136 -2.92 10.39 -7.58
C HIS A 136 -2.75 11.89 -7.81
N GLN A 137 -3.84 12.54 -8.22
CA GLN A 137 -3.95 13.99 -8.16
C GLN A 137 -4.17 14.45 -6.72
N ILE A 138 -3.86 15.71 -6.47
CA ILE A 138 -4.24 16.44 -5.25
C ILE A 138 -5.30 17.48 -5.58
N SER A 139 -5.90 18.11 -4.56
CA SER A 139 -6.82 19.22 -4.79
C SER A 139 -6.06 20.45 -5.26
N LYS A 140 -6.73 21.32 -6.05
CA LYS A 140 -6.16 22.60 -6.47
C LYS A 140 -5.73 23.45 -5.27
N ASN A 141 -6.55 23.49 -4.21
CA ASN A 141 -6.20 24.19 -2.98
C ASN A 141 -4.89 23.70 -2.35
N LEU A 142 -4.63 22.38 -2.31
CA LEU A 142 -3.37 21.88 -1.77
C LEU A 142 -2.20 22.23 -2.70
N LEU A 143 -2.39 22.07 -4.01
CA LEU A 143 -1.38 22.41 -5.02
C LEU A 143 -0.95 23.87 -4.89
N ASP A 144 -1.91 24.80 -4.89
CA ASP A 144 -1.63 26.23 -4.79
C ASP A 144 -0.88 26.56 -3.48
N MET A 145 -1.31 25.99 -2.36
CA MET A 145 -0.69 26.25 -1.07
C MET A 145 0.73 25.68 -0.92
N LEU A 146 1.01 24.54 -1.55
CA LEU A 146 2.37 23.99 -1.61
C LEU A 146 3.27 24.88 -2.50
N LEU A 147 2.76 25.37 -3.63
CA LEU A 147 3.51 26.28 -4.50
C LEU A 147 3.76 27.64 -3.84
N ASP A 148 2.77 28.19 -3.12
CA ASP A 148 2.90 29.43 -2.35
C ASP A 148 3.95 29.31 -1.24
N ALA A 149 4.07 28.11 -0.65
CA ALA A 149 5.09 27.80 0.35
C ALA A 149 6.47 27.45 -0.26
N GLY A 150 6.66 27.57 -1.58
CA GLY A 150 7.92 27.30 -2.25
C GLY A 150 8.30 25.81 -2.34
N VAL A 151 7.33 24.91 -2.12
CA VAL A 151 7.56 23.46 -2.12
C VAL A 151 7.78 22.95 -3.55
N LYS A 152 8.76 22.06 -3.73
CA LYS A 152 8.95 21.33 -5.00
C LYS A 152 8.01 20.13 -5.04
N ILE A 153 7.13 20.09 -6.03
CA ILE A 153 6.05 19.10 -6.13
C ILE A 153 6.37 18.10 -7.23
N PHE A 154 6.25 16.82 -6.91
CA PHE A 154 6.46 15.71 -7.83
C PHE A 154 5.18 14.89 -7.89
N PHE A 155 4.69 14.60 -9.08
CA PHE A 155 3.68 13.58 -9.33
C PHE A 155 4.37 12.43 -10.03
N ILE A 156 4.32 11.24 -9.45
CA ILE A 156 4.97 10.07 -10.02
C ILE A 156 3.91 9.08 -10.49
N ASP A 157 4.03 8.62 -11.73
CA ASP A 157 3.11 7.67 -12.36
C ASP A 157 1.65 8.17 -12.40
N ILE A 158 1.48 9.47 -12.65
CA ILE A 158 0.17 10.14 -12.72
C ILE A 158 -0.43 10.03 -14.13
N LYS A 159 -1.76 10.04 -14.22
CA LYS A 159 -2.48 10.12 -15.50
C LYS A 159 -2.55 11.57 -15.99
N ALA A 160 -2.37 11.80 -17.29
CA ALA A 160 -2.56 13.10 -17.94
C ALA A 160 -3.90 13.78 -17.58
N ALA A 161 -5.00 13.03 -17.60
CA ALA A 161 -6.32 13.53 -17.24
C ALA A 161 -6.42 14.03 -15.79
N ALA A 162 -5.60 13.49 -14.89
CA ALA A 162 -5.56 13.90 -13.48
C ALA A 162 -4.82 15.25 -13.32
N LEU A 163 -3.78 15.49 -14.13
CA LEU A 163 -3.11 16.80 -14.22
C LEU A 163 -4.09 17.88 -14.71
N LYS A 164 -4.89 17.60 -15.74
CA LYS A 164 -5.92 18.53 -16.24
C LYS A 164 -6.93 18.93 -15.16
N LYS A 165 -7.35 17.99 -14.32
CA LYS A 165 -8.27 18.27 -13.19
C LYS A 165 -7.67 19.19 -12.12
N MET A 166 -6.35 19.29 -12.06
CA MET A 166 -5.65 20.23 -11.18
C MET A 166 -5.45 21.61 -11.83
N GLY A 167 -5.96 21.82 -13.04
CA GLY A 167 -5.77 23.06 -13.81
C GLY A 167 -4.46 23.10 -14.59
N ILE A 168 -3.76 21.97 -14.73
CA ILE A 168 -2.52 21.87 -15.50
C ILE A 168 -2.88 21.37 -16.90
N ASN A 169 -2.94 22.28 -17.86
CA ASN A 169 -3.20 21.95 -19.24
C ASN A 169 -1.94 21.35 -19.89
N LEU A 170 -2.08 20.18 -20.51
CA LEU A 170 -1.01 19.52 -21.25
C LEU A 170 -1.23 19.76 -22.75
N ILE A 171 -0.18 20.15 -23.47
CA ILE A 171 -0.20 20.37 -24.91
C ILE A 171 0.51 19.19 -25.59
N GLY A 172 0.02 18.78 -26.77
CA GLY A 172 0.68 17.78 -27.61
C GLY A 172 0.45 16.30 -27.19
N PRO A 173 1.30 15.36 -27.66
CA PRO A 173 1.08 13.91 -27.53
C PRO A 173 1.07 13.40 -26.08
N LEU A 174 1.69 14.13 -25.16
CA LEU A 174 1.70 13.86 -23.71
C LEU A 174 0.31 13.89 -23.07
N SER A 175 -0.67 14.54 -23.71
CA SER A 175 -2.06 14.59 -23.23
C SER A 175 -2.76 13.22 -23.19
N ARG A 176 -2.25 12.22 -23.91
CA ARG A 176 -2.81 10.86 -23.99
C ARG A 176 -1.99 9.80 -23.24
N THR A 177 -0.83 10.16 -22.68
CA THR A 177 0.10 9.22 -22.06
C THR A 177 -0.39 8.75 -20.68
N LYS A 178 -0.20 7.47 -20.39
CA LYS A 178 -0.38 6.87 -19.05
C LYS A 178 1.00 6.73 -18.40
N GLY A 179 1.11 7.06 -17.11
CA GLY A 179 2.37 6.92 -16.36
C GLY A 179 3.34 8.08 -16.54
N LEU A 180 2.84 9.31 -16.43
CA LEU A 180 3.66 10.51 -16.47
C LEU A 180 4.33 10.73 -15.12
N SER A 181 5.59 11.17 -15.14
CA SER A 181 6.20 11.90 -14.04
C SER A 181 6.12 13.39 -14.34
N ALA A 182 5.56 14.16 -13.42
CA ALA A 182 5.46 15.61 -13.55
C ALA A 182 6.14 16.27 -12.36
N THR A 183 7.03 17.22 -12.61
CA THR A 183 7.63 18.07 -11.58
C THR A 183 7.09 19.49 -11.74
N ILE A 184 6.60 20.06 -10.65
CA ILE A 184 6.05 21.41 -10.60
C ILE A 184 6.72 22.18 -9.47
N PHE A 185 7.18 23.39 -9.77
CA PHE A 185 7.73 24.29 -8.75
C PHE A 185 7.49 25.73 -9.18
N ARG A 186 7.49 26.66 -8.21
CA ARG A 186 7.37 28.10 -8.46
C ARG A 186 8.69 28.79 -8.22
N THR A 187 9.10 29.64 -9.16
CA THR A 187 10.29 30.50 -9.05
C THR A 187 9.88 31.91 -9.42
N SER A 188 10.12 32.88 -8.53
CA SER A 188 9.80 34.30 -8.75
C SER A 188 8.37 34.57 -9.22
N GLY A 189 7.39 33.86 -8.64
CA GLY A 189 5.97 34.00 -9.00
C GLY A 189 5.51 33.19 -10.22
N VAL A 190 6.44 32.62 -11.01
CA VAL A 190 6.12 31.86 -12.22
C VAL A 190 6.15 30.35 -11.93
N ASN A 191 5.08 29.65 -12.31
CA ASN A 191 5.02 28.19 -12.22
C ASN A 191 5.83 27.56 -13.37
N SER A 192 6.81 26.73 -13.03
CA SER A 192 7.54 25.87 -13.97
C SER A 192 6.97 24.45 -13.91
N LEU A 193 6.72 23.86 -15.09
CA LEU A 193 6.29 22.48 -15.25
C LEU A 193 7.32 21.72 -16.08
N LYS A 194 7.84 20.62 -15.54
CA LYS A 194 8.65 19.65 -16.28
C LYS A 194 7.88 18.33 -16.34
N LEU A 195 7.84 17.71 -17.51
CA LEU A 195 7.15 16.46 -17.76
C LEU A 195 8.14 15.45 -18.30
N ASP A 196 8.14 14.27 -17.71
CA ASP A 196 8.87 13.10 -18.17
C ASP A 196 7.90 11.93 -18.27
N VAL A 197 8.16 11.02 -19.20
CA VAL A 197 7.44 9.74 -19.30
C VAL A 197 8.28 8.69 -18.59
N LEU A 198 7.72 8.00 -17.60
CA LEU A 198 8.43 6.87 -17.01
C LEU A 198 8.53 5.74 -18.04
N PRO A 199 9.70 5.10 -18.21
CA PRO A 199 9.83 3.98 -19.15
C PRO A 199 8.92 2.81 -18.76
N VAL A 200 8.65 2.65 -17.46
CA VAL A 200 7.75 1.64 -16.90
C VAL A 200 6.96 2.27 -15.73
N SER A 201 5.68 1.94 -15.62
CA SER A 201 4.85 2.39 -14.49
C SER A 201 5.38 1.83 -13.17
N LEU A 202 5.33 2.65 -12.10
CA LEU A 202 5.73 2.23 -10.76
C LEU A 202 4.93 1.01 -10.26
N LYS A 203 3.75 0.75 -10.81
CA LYS A 203 2.95 -0.43 -10.51
C LYS A 203 3.67 -1.75 -10.83
N PHE A 204 4.62 -1.72 -11.75
CA PHE A 204 5.43 -2.88 -12.12
C PHE A 204 6.75 -2.94 -11.35
N ASN A 205 7.15 -1.85 -10.68
CA ASN A 205 8.31 -1.83 -9.79
C ASN A 205 7.97 -2.40 -8.41
N PHE A 206 7.28 -3.54 -8.39
CA PHE A 206 7.20 -4.38 -7.22
C PHE A 206 8.55 -5.08 -7.09
N ARG A 207 9.45 -4.50 -6.30
CA ARG A 207 10.41 -5.34 -5.60
C ARG A 207 9.54 -6.20 -4.68
N ALA A 208 9.45 -7.50 -4.98
CA ALA A 208 9.22 -8.52 -3.98
C ALA A 208 10.04 -8.08 -2.78
N GLY A 209 9.36 -7.56 -1.74
CA GLY A 209 10.00 -6.66 -0.80
C GLY A 209 11.31 -7.29 -0.34
N ASN A 210 12.36 -6.47 -0.17
CA ASN A 210 13.42 -6.82 0.78
C ASN A 210 12.75 -6.95 2.15
N ARG A 211 12.05 -8.06 2.36
CA ARG A 211 12.15 -8.81 3.58
C ARG A 211 13.61 -9.23 3.61
N GLY A 212 14.39 -8.56 4.44
CA GLY A 212 15.30 -9.36 5.25
C GLY A 212 14.43 -10.46 5.84
N MET A 213 14.79 -11.72 5.59
CA MET A 213 14.12 -12.93 6.04
C MET A 213 13.20 -12.66 7.24
N THR A 214 11.93 -12.32 7.03
CA THR A 214 10.95 -12.47 8.10
C THR A 214 10.65 -13.95 8.06
N ASN A 215 11.50 -14.71 8.75
CA ASN A 215 11.49 -16.17 8.86
C ASN A 215 10.96 -16.77 7.57
N ALA A 216 11.87 -16.91 6.58
CA ALA A 216 11.62 -17.69 5.37
C ALA A 216 10.68 -18.80 5.79
N ILE A 217 9.45 -18.70 5.30
CA ILE A 217 8.50 -19.74 5.59
C ILE A 217 9.17 -20.93 4.91
N ASP A 218 9.87 -21.75 5.71
CA ASP A 218 10.48 -23.00 5.29
C ASP A 218 9.30 -23.92 4.98
N MET A 219 8.76 -23.66 3.80
CA MET A 219 7.65 -24.35 3.21
C MET A 219 8.26 -25.18 2.09
N PRO A 220 8.06 -26.50 2.13
CA PRO A 220 8.47 -27.37 1.06
C PRO A 220 7.60 -27.08 -0.16
N HIS A 221 7.96 -26.06 -0.94
CA HIS A 221 7.45 -25.92 -2.31
C HIS A 221 8.07 -27.04 -3.13
N ARG A 222 7.24 -27.95 -3.62
CA ARG A 222 7.64 -28.95 -4.60
C ARG A 222 7.15 -28.51 -5.97
N GLY A 223 8.07 -27.93 -6.75
CA GLY A 223 8.11 -28.26 -8.17
C GLY A 223 8.42 -29.75 -8.30
N GLY A 224 7.45 -30.53 -8.80
CA GLY A 224 7.64 -31.95 -9.16
C GLY A 224 7.16 -32.98 -8.13
N GLY A 225 6.01 -33.61 -8.43
CA GLY A 225 5.69 -34.98 -8.03
C GLY A 225 5.43 -35.27 -6.54
N GLY A 226 4.35 -34.75 -5.97
CA GLY A 226 3.76 -35.32 -4.73
C GLY A 226 3.61 -34.39 -3.52
N GLY A 227 3.68 -33.06 -3.69
CA GLY A 227 3.39 -32.08 -2.63
C GLY A 227 1.96 -31.52 -2.69
N ASN A 228 1.55 -30.78 -1.65
CA ASN A 228 0.31 -30.00 -1.67
C ASN A 228 0.38 -28.89 -2.74
N MET A 229 -0.68 -28.74 -3.53
CA MET A 229 -0.97 -27.63 -4.41
C MET A 229 -1.85 -26.60 -3.69
N PHE A 230 -1.40 -25.35 -3.67
CA PHE A 230 -2.02 -24.23 -3.00
C PHE A 230 -2.77 -23.34 -3.99
N ILE A 231 -4.09 -23.25 -3.83
CA ILE A 231 -4.98 -22.44 -4.67
C ILE A 231 -5.53 -21.28 -3.84
N SER A 232 -5.16 -20.07 -4.22
CA SER A 232 -5.49 -18.85 -3.48
C SER A 232 -6.52 -17.99 -4.19
N PHE A 233 -7.58 -17.64 -3.48
CA PHE A 233 -8.60 -16.71 -3.91
C PHE A 233 -8.42 -15.39 -3.16
N VAL A 234 -7.78 -14.41 -3.80
CA VAL A 234 -7.36 -13.16 -3.16
C VAL A 234 -8.23 -11.98 -3.51
N SER A 235 -8.39 -11.06 -2.56
CA SER A 235 -9.22 -9.86 -2.68
C SER A 235 -10.66 -10.16 -3.15
N ILE A 236 -11.21 -11.32 -2.77
CA ILE A 236 -12.56 -11.74 -3.15
C ILE A 236 -13.63 -10.89 -2.44
N HIS A 237 -14.71 -10.59 -3.17
CA HIS A 237 -15.89 -9.92 -2.63
C HIS A 237 -16.90 -10.93 -2.09
N GLU A 238 -17.92 -10.45 -1.38
CA GLU A 238 -18.90 -11.31 -0.70
C GLU A 238 -19.63 -12.24 -1.67
N LYS A 239 -20.09 -11.74 -2.82
CA LYS A 239 -20.75 -12.57 -3.84
C LYS A 239 -19.79 -13.57 -4.48
N GLU A 240 -18.56 -13.15 -4.78
CA GLU A 240 -17.52 -14.03 -5.31
C GLU A 240 -17.19 -15.14 -4.31
N SER A 241 -17.14 -14.81 -3.02
CA SER A 241 -16.86 -15.75 -1.94
C SER A 241 -17.85 -16.90 -1.93
N VAL A 242 -19.15 -16.60 -2.03
CA VAL A 242 -20.21 -17.63 -2.09
C VAL A 242 -20.05 -18.52 -3.32
N PHE A 243 -19.81 -17.91 -4.50
CA PHE A 243 -19.61 -18.67 -5.73
C PHE A 243 -18.39 -19.58 -5.65
N ILE A 244 -17.26 -19.04 -5.19
CA ILE A 244 -15.98 -19.75 -5.08
C ILE A 244 -16.09 -20.89 -4.07
N LEU A 245 -16.75 -20.70 -2.92
CA LEU A 245 -16.97 -21.78 -1.95
C LEU A 245 -17.80 -22.92 -2.55
N ASN A 246 -18.83 -22.61 -3.33
CA ASN A 246 -19.61 -23.63 -4.05
C ASN A 246 -18.77 -24.36 -5.11
N LEU A 247 -17.88 -23.65 -5.81
CA LEU A 247 -16.94 -24.26 -6.74
C LEU A 247 -15.97 -25.20 -6.02
N VAL A 248 -15.38 -24.74 -4.91
CA VAL A 248 -14.45 -25.55 -4.09
C VAL A 248 -15.17 -26.77 -3.53
N LYS A 249 -16.42 -26.64 -3.06
CA LYS A 249 -17.24 -27.78 -2.63
C LYS A 249 -17.37 -28.84 -3.72
N LYS A 250 -17.64 -28.44 -4.97
CA LYS A 250 -17.70 -29.35 -6.12
C LYS A 250 -16.36 -30.03 -6.38
N ILE A 251 -15.28 -29.26 -6.42
CA ILE A 251 -13.91 -29.77 -6.61
C ILE A 251 -13.58 -30.83 -5.55
N VAL A 252 -13.84 -30.53 -4.27
CA VAL A 252 -13.59 -31.45 -3.16
C VAL A 252 -14.43 -32.73 -3.28
N SER A 253 -15.71 -32.61 -3.65
CA SER A 253 -16.58 -33.79 -3.82
C SER A 253 -16.15 -34.69 -4.98
N GLU A 254 -15.75 -34.11 -6.11
CA GLU A 254 -15.32 -34.85 -7.32
C GLU A 254 -13.92 -35.45 -7.20
N HIS A 255 -13.03 -34.82 -6.43
CA HIS A 255 -11.67 -35.34 -6.22
C HIS A 255 -11.62 -36.41 -5.13
N SER A 256 -12.57 -36.39 -4.18
CA SER A 256 -12.64 -37.39 -3.11
C SER A 256 -13.00 -38.76 -3.67
N THR A 257 -13.75 -38.81 -4.78
CA THR A 257 -14.07 -40.06 -5.49
C THR A 257 -12.92 -40.59 -6.36
N LYS A 258 -11.90 -39.77 -6.63
CA LYS A 258 -10.74 -40.12 -7.48
C LYS A 258 -9.42 -40.28 -6.70
N ASN A 259 -9.44 -40.23 -5.36
CA ASN A 259 -8.24 -40.24 -4.49
C ASN A 259 -7.23 -39.10 -4.79
N LEU A 260 -7.68 -37.95 -5.32
CA LEU A 260 -6.82 -36.82 -5.69
C LEU A 260 -6.92 -35.61 -4.74
N THR A 261 -7.83 -35.63 -3.74
CA THR A 261 -8.02 -34.50 -2.79
C THR A 261 -6.90 -34.34 -1.76
N GLY A 262 -6.09 -35.37 -1.54
CA GLY A 262 -5.01 -35.34 -0.55
C GLY A 262 -4.07 -34.16 -0.72
N ASN A 263 -3.94 -33.66 -1.96
CA ASN A 263 -2.93 -32.68 -2.32
C ASN A 263 -3.48 -31.26 -2.51
N LEU A 264 -4.77 -30.96 -2.35
CA LEU A 264 -5.28 -29.59 -2.58
C LEU A 264 -5.45 -28.81 -1.27
N LYS A 265 -4.90 -27.59 -1.22
CA LYS A 265 -5.09 -26.64 -0.13
C LYS A 265 -5.63 -25.31 -0.67
N PHE A 266 -6.66 -24.77 -0.03
CA PHE A 266 -7.34 -23.56 -0.48
C PHE A 266 -7.05 -22.39 0.45
N ILE A 267 -6.81 -21.21 -0.11
CA ILE A 267 -6.63 -19.98 0.67
C ILE A 267 -7.69 -18.98 0.27
N PHE A 268 -8.41 -18.43 1.24
CA PHE A 268 -9.44 -17.42 1.02
C PHE A 268 -9.02 -16.11 1.66
N ALA A 269 -8.68 -15.11 0.84
CA ALA A 269 -8.32 -13.79 1.30
C ALA A 269 -9.35 -12.75 0.87
N PRO A 270 -10.39 -12.48 1.69
CA PRO A 270 -11.44 -11.52 1.35
C PRO A 270 -10.91 -10.09 1.28
N ARG A 271 -11.52 -9.27 0.41
CA ARG A 271 -11.19 -7.84 0.33
C ARG A 271 -11.55 -7.07 1.61
N ASN A 272 -12.60 -7.53 2.29
CA ASN A 272 -13.08 -7.03 3.57
C ASN A 272 -12.92 -8.13 4.63
N ILE A 273 -11.95 -8.00 5.52
CA ILE A 273 -11.68 -9.03 6.55
C ILE A 273 -12.87 -9.33 7.46
N LYS A 274 -13.90 -8.46 7.51
CA LYS A 274 -15.11 -8.70 8.33
C LYS A 274 -15.90 -9.95 7.90
N ILE A 275 -15.76 -10.39 6.65
CA ILE A 275 -16.43 -11.61 6.17
C ILE A 275 -15.61 -12.89 6.44
N SER A 276 -14.41 -12.77 7.05
CA SER A 276 -13.53 -13.90 7.33
C SER A 276 -14.19 -14.98 8.22
N SER A 277 -14.92 -14.58 9.26
CA SER A 277 -15.62 -15.52 10.13
C SER A 277 -16.70 -16.30 9.38
N ALA A 278 -17.48 -15.66 8.52
CA ALA A 278 -18.47 -16.36 7.70
C ALA A 278 -17.81 -17.33 6.70
N LEU A 279 -16.71 -16.91 6.08
CA LEU A 279 -15.90 -17.77 5.20
C LEU A 279 -15.34 -19.00 5.95
N PHE A 280 -14.90 -18.81 7.19
CA PHE A 280 -14.41 -19.89 8.05
C PHE A 280 -15.50 -20.93 8.29
N GLU A 281 -16.68 -20.50 8.73
CA GLU A 281 -17.80 -21.42 9.00
C GLU A 281 -18.22 -22.18 7.74
N GLU A 282 -18.34 -21.50 6.60
CA GLU A 282 -18.71 -22.17 5.35
C GLU A 282 -17.63 -23.15 4.86
N ALA A 283 -16.34 -22.78 4.96
CA ALA A 283 -15.23 -23.69 4.65
C ALA A 283 -15.22 -24.92 5.58
N HIS A 284 -15.55 -24.74 6.86
CA HIS A 284 -15.66 -25.84 7.83
C HIS A 284 -16.81 -26.78 7.47
N LYS A 285 -18.00 -26.26 7.13
CA LYS A 285 -19.18 -27.05 6.73
C LYS A 285 -18.93 -27.93 5.51
N ILE A 286 -18.05 -27.51 4.60
CA ILE A 286 -17.68 -28.31 3.41
C ILE A 286 -16.47 -29.23 3.65
N GLY A 287 -16.03 -29.39 4.90
CA GLY A 287 -15.02 -30.36 5.31
C GLY A 287 -13.57 -29.91 5.11
N LEU A 288 -13.30 -28.62 4.95
CA LEU A 288 -11.94 -28.14 4.70
C LEU A 288 -11.06 -27.95 5.95
N ASN A 289 -11.62 -28.11 7.15
CA ASN A 289 -10.92 -27.89 8.43
C ASN A 289 -10.08 -26.59 8.42
N PRO A 290 -10.71 -25.40 8.30
CA PRO A 290 -10.02 -24.15 8.07
C PRO A 290 -9.21 -23.69 9.29
N THR A 291 -8.17 -22.88 9.04
CA THR A 291 -7.46 -22.11 10.06
C THR A 291 -7.28 -20.65 9.63
N TYR A 292 -6.94 -19.75 10.55
CA TYR A 292 -6.69 -18.33 10.24
C TYR A 292 -5.22 -18.07 9.87
N TYR A 293 -4.95 -16.93 9.22
CA TYR A 293 -3.62 -16.55 8.72
C TYR A 293 -2.50 -16.65 9.76
N LYS A 294 -2.77 -16.34 11.03
CA LYS A 294 -1.78 -16.49 12.12
C LYS A 294 -1.16 -17.89 12.22
N ASN A 295 -1.87 -18.93 11.75
CA ASN A 295 -1.45 -20.32 11.77
C ASN A 295 -0.93 -20.81 10.40
N ILE A 296 -0.51 -19.90 9.51
CA ILE A 296 -0.04 -20.21 8.14
C ILE A 296 1.04 -21.30 8.11
N GLN A 297 1.93 -21.36 9.11
CA GLN A 297 2.95 -22.41 9.19
C GLN A 297 2.35 -23.81 9.42
N ASN A 298 1.38 -23.91 10.34
CA ASN A 298 0.67 -25.16 10.61
C ASN A 298 -0.20 -25.58 9.42
N PHE A 299 -0.90 -24.62 8.81
CA PHE A 299 -1.67 -24.85 7.58
C PHE A 299 -0.84 -25.51 6.50
N SER A 300 0.40 -25.07 6.27
CA SER A 300 1.20 -25.65 5.19
C SER A 300 1.77 -27.02 5.50
N ARG A 301 2.10 -27.31 6.76
CA ARG A 301 2.71 -28.58 7.18
C ARG A 301 1.71 -29.68 7.52
N ASN A 302 0.48 -29.32 7.88
CA ASN A 302 -0.53 -30.28 8.32
C ASN A 302 -1.50 -30.60 7.18
N ASP A 303 -1.51 -31.85 6.71
CA ASP A 303 -2.39 -32.28 5.62
C ASP A 303 -3.86 -32.36 6.00
N GLY A 304 -4.18 -32.42 7.30
CA GLY A 304 -5.54 -32.35 7.82
C GLY A 304 -6.16 -30.95 7.73
N ILE A 305 -5.36 -29.90 7.50
CA ILE A 305 -5.84 -28.53 7.32
C ILE A 305 -5.88 -28.23 5.81
N LYS A 306 -7.08 -28.11 5.24
CA LYS A 306 -7.27 -27.89 3.80
C LYS A 306 -7.64 -26.45 3.44
N SER A 307 -7.88 -25.58 4.42
CA SER A 307 -8.22 -24.18 4.18
C SER A 307 -7.49 -23.19 5.09
N LEU A 308 -7.06 -22.07 4.51
CA LEU A 308 -6.55 -20.90 5.24
C LEU A 308 -7.43 -19.69 4.95
N ILE A 309 -7.95 -19.05 6.01
CA ILE A 309 -8.74 -17.82 5.92
C ILE A 309 -7.87 -16.64 6.33
N VAL A 310 -7.74 -15.64 5.45
CA VAL A 310 -6.95 -14.43 5.72
C VAL A 310 -7.83 -13.36 6.36
N ASP A 311 -7.60 -13.12 7.65
CA ASP A 311 -8.32 -12.17 8.49
C ASP A 311 -7.49 -10.90 8.79
N GLU A 312 -6.28 -10.79 8.23
CA GLU A 312 -5.38 -9.64 8.41
C GLU A 312 -5.21 -8.82 7.12
N TYR A 313 -5.02 -7.50 7.27
CA TYR A 313 -4.67 -6.64 6.14
C TYR A 313 -3.17 -6.64 5.85
N GLY A 314 -2.81 -6.60 4.57
CA GLY A 314 -1.43 -6.35 4.13
C GLY A 314 -0.50 -7.56 4.18
N VAL A 315 -1.07 -8.76 4.25
CA VAL A 315 -0.34 -10.04 4.33
C VAL A 315 -0.39 -10.85 3.02
N LEU A 316 -0.97 -10.28 1.95
CA LEU A 316 -1.13 -10.98 0.67
C LEU A 316 0.21 -11.40 0.05
N ASP A 317 1.31 -10.69 0.34
CA ASP A 317 2.64 -11.06 -0.13
C ASP A 317 3.05 -12.46 0.38
N ASP A 318 2.68 -12.83 1.62
CA ASP A 318 2.90 -14.19 2.13
C ASP A 318 2.08 -15.22 1.36
N ILE A 319 0.83 -14.88 1.07
CA ILE A 319 -0.08 -15.76 0.35
C ILE A 319 0.43 -16.01 -1.07
N TYR A 320 0.87 -14.97 -1.77
CA TYR A 320 1.41 -15.09 -3.12
C TYR A 320 2.65 -15.97 -3.19
N LEU A 321 3.54 -15.86 -2.20
CA LEU A 321 4.76 -16.67 -2.14
C LEU A 321 4.46 -18.17 -2.01
N ILE A 322 3.34 -18.54 -1.38
CA ILE A 322 3.02 -19.93 -1.10
C ILE A 322 2.01 -20.55 -2.06
N SER A 323 1.49 -19.75 -2.99
CA SER A 323 0.44 -20.18 -3.92
C SER A 323 1.03 -20.78 -5.18
N ASP A 324 0.42 -21.83 -5.70
CA ASP A 324 0.67 -22.32 -7.05
C ASP A 324 -0.28 -21.67 -8.07
N ILE A 325 -1.54 -21.45 -7.65
CA ILE A 325 -2.58 -20.82 -8.46
C ILE A 325 -3.18 -19.66 -7.68
N VAL A 326 -3.29 -18.48 -8.31
CA VAL A 326 -3.91 -17.31 -7.69
C VAL A 326 -5.05 -16.79 -8.56
N TYR A 327 -6.26 -16.83 -7.99
CA TYR A 327 -7.41 -16.10 -8.48
C TYR A 327 -7.49 -14.72 -7.82
N VAL A 328 -7.63 -13.66 -8.62
CA VAL A 328 -7.75 -12.29 -8.14
C VAL A 328 -9.19 -11.80 -8.31
N GLY A 329 -9.83 -11.44 -7.20
CA GLY A 329 -11.24 -11.06 -7.14
C GLY A 329 -11.58 -9.73 -7.83
N LYS A 330 -12.86 -9.36 -7.73
CA LYS A 330 -13.51 -8.29 -8.50
C LYS A 330 -13.44 -8.53 -10.01
N SER A 331 -13.41 -9.80 -10.40
CA SER A 331 -13.18 -10.26 -11.78
C SER A 331 -14.25 -11.20 -12.30
N LEU A 332 -15.11 -11.76 -11.43
CA LEU A 332 -16.15 -12.72 -11.85
C LEU A 332 -17.43 -12.02 -12.33
N PHE A 333 -17.93 -11.05 -11.58
CA PHE A 333 -19.22 -10.42 -11.87
C PHE A 333 -19.05 -9.08 -12.59
N LYS A 334 -19.66 -8.96 -13.77
CA LYS A 334 -19.64 -7.74 -14.61
C LYS A 334 -20.05 -6.47 -13.85
N ARG A 335 -21.04 -6.60 -12.94
CA ARG A 335 -21.55 -5.48 -12.13
C ARG A 335 -20.55 -5.01 -11.06
N GLU A 336 -19.64 -5.87 -10.61
CA GLU A 336 -18.64 -5.54 -9.61
C GLU A 336 -17.37 -4.95 -10.24
N GLY A 337 -16.98 -5.44 -11.42
CA GLY A 337 -16.13 -4.79 -12.44
C GLY A 337 -14.77 -4.18 -12.00
N GLY A 338 -13.76 -4.34 -12.85
CA GLY A 338 -12.53 -3.55 -12.80
C GLY A 338 -11.35 -4.19 -12.08
N GLY A 339 -11.48 -5.42 -11.57
CA GLY A 339 -10.38 -6.25 -11.07
C GLY A 339 -9.66 -5.70 -9.84
N HIS A 340 -8.88 -6.55 -9.18
CA HIS A 340 -7.81 -6.13 -8.28
C HIS A 340 -6.43 -6.35 -8.93
N ASN A 341 -5.37 -6.02 -8.20
CA ASN A 341 -4.02 -5.98 -8.74
C ASN A 341 -3.48 -7.39 -9.06
N VAL A 342 -3.50 -7.76 -10.34
CA VAL A 342 -2.93 -9.03 -10.85
C VAL A 342 -1.41 -9.03 -10.94
N ILE A 343 -0.77 -7.85 -10.90
CA ILE A 343 0.68 -7.72 -11.03
C ILE A 343 1.38 -8.25 -9.77
N GLU A 344 0.78 -8.05 -8.59
CA GLU A 344 1.33 -8.54 -7.32
C GLU A 344 1.62 -10.05 -7.34
N PRO A 345 0.64 -10.93 -7.59
CA PRO A 345 0.91 -12.36 -7.69
C PRO A 345 1.82 -12.70 -8.88
N ALA A 346 1.62 -12.09 -10.06
CA ALA A 346 2.44 -12.39 -11.24
C ALA A 346 3.94 -12.08 -11.02
N SER A 347 4.25 -11.02 -10.27
CA SER A 347 5.63 -10.62 -9.95
C SER A 347 6.34 -11.56 -8.96
N LEU A 348 5.58 -12.28 -8.13
CA LEU A 348 6.10 -13.16 -7.08
C LEU A 348 6.13 -14.64 -7.50
N LEU A 349 5.18 -15.06 -8.34
CA LEU A 349 5.09 -16.42 -8.88
C LEU A 349 6.19 -16.73 -9.91
N ASN A 350 6.72 -15.71 -10.60
CA ASN A 350 7.81 -15.85 -11.57
C ASN A 350 9.18 -16.25 -10.98
N LYS A 351 9.26 -16.61 -9.69
CA LYS A 351 10.47 -17.22 -9.11
C LYS A 351 10.51 -18.75 -9.24
N LEU A 352 9.51 -19.37 -9.86
CA LEU A 352 9.36 -20.83 -9.97
C LEU A 352 9.62 -21.40 -11.38
N PHE A 353 10.08 -20.59 -12.33
CA PHE A 353 10.50 -21.05 -13.67
C PHE A 353 11.93 -20.64 -13.97
#